data_AF-A0A948B7G6-F1
#
_entry.id   AF-A0A948B7G6-F1
#
_cell.length_a   1.000
_cell.length_b   1.000
_cell.length_c   1.000
_cell.angle_alpha   90.00
_cell.angle_beta   90.00
_cell.angle_gamma   90.00
#
_symmetry.space_group_name_H-M   'P 1'
#
loop_
_entity.id
_entity.type
_entity.pdbx_description
1 polymer ?
#
loop_
_entity_poly.entity_id
_entity_poly.type
_entity_poly.pdbx_seq_one_letter_code
_entity_poly.pdbx_strand_id
1 'polypeptide(L)'
;MCGIAGIISLQACAEPHLPRRLALMNRLQRHRGPDGEARDFVRDIFSSRGALDRGMVDNRKALAALDGEQPFGRKIWGLLCLEIWQQAFHDRAHEFRNLSKEVAA
;
A
#
# COMPACT_ATOMS: atom_id res chain seq x y z
N MET A 1 1.29 -3.09 8.33
CA MET A 1 1.35 -3.99 7.17
C MET A 1 0.01 -4.68 6.99
N CYS A 2 -0.47 -4.79 5.75
CA CYS A 2 -1.46 -5.81 5.39
C CYS A 2 -0.81 -7.19 5.56
N GLY A 3 -0.88 -7.71 6.79
CA GLY A 3 -0.54 -9.10 7.05
C GLY A 3 -1.58 -9.98 6.37
N ILE A 4 -1.12 -10.95 5.58
CA ILE A 4 -1.98 -12.04 5.11
C ILE A 4 -1.83 -13.16 6.13
N ALA A 5 -2.93 -13.52 6.80
CA ALA A 5 -3.00 -14.71 7.63
C ALA A 5 -3.73 -15.80 6.86
N GLY A 6 -3.15 -17.00 6.82
CA GLY A 6 -3.74 -18.17 6.18
C GLY A 6 -3.23 -19.45 6.82
N ILE A 7 -4.01 -20.51 6.69
CA ILE A 7 -3.63 -21.86 7.12
C ILE A 7 -3.80 -22.79 5.93
N ILE A 8 -2.77 -23.59 5.66
CA ILE A 8 -2.80 -24.65 4.67
C ILE A 8 -2.76 -26.00 5.39
N SER A 9 -3.70 -26.89 5.08
CA SER A 9 -3.72 -28.26 5.59
C SER A 9 -3.04 -29.18 4.58
N LEU A 10 -1.99 -29.89 5.02
CA LEU A 10 -1.25 -30.83 4.16
C LEU A 10 -1.90 -32.22 4.11
N GLN A 11 -2.89 -32.48 4.97
CA GLN A 11 -3.56 -33.78 5.11
C GLN A 11 -4.93 -33.80 4.41
N ALA A 12 -5.22 -32.79 3.59
CA ALA A 12 -6.50 -32.62 2.89
C ALA A 12 -7.74 -32.65 3.81
N CYS A 13 -7.57 -32.39 5.11
CA CYS A 13 -8.65 -32.28 6.09
C CYS A 13 -8.86 -30.81 6.49
N ALA A 14 -10.09 -30.45 6.86
CA ALA A 14 -10.39 -29.11 7.36
C ALA A 14 -9.69 -28.87 8.71
N GLU A 15 -9.07 -27.69 8.85
CA GLU A 15 -8.39 -27.31 10.10
C GLU A 15 -9.41 -27.09 11.24
N PRO A 16 -9.32 -27.84 12.35
CA PRO A 16 -10.16 -27.60 13.52
C PRO A 16 -9.93 -26.19 14.09
N HIS A 17 -11.02 -25.51 14.47
CA HIS A 17 -10.95 -24.15 15.04
C HIS A 17 -10.34 -23.09 14.09
N LEU A 18 -10.40 -23.29 12.78
CA LEU A 18 -9.90 -22.36 11.76
C LEU A 18 -10.28 -20.88 12.03
N PRO A 19 -11.56 -20.53 12.34
CA PRO A 19 -11.91 -19.13 12.61
C PRO A 19 -11.16 -18.53 13.80
N ARG A 20 -10.98 -19.30 14.87
CA ARG A 20 -10.27 -18.85 16.08
C ARG A 20 -8.77 -18.66 15.81
N ARG A 21 -8.15 -19.58 15.07
CA ARG A 21 -6.73 -19.51 14.71
C ARG A 21 -6.45 -18.32 13.78
N LEU A 22 -7.26 -18.13 12.75
CA LEU A 22 -7.16 -16.96 11.85
C LEU A 22 -7.36 -15.64 12.60
N ALA A 23 -8.34 -15.57 13.53
CA ALA A 23 -8.55 -14.38 14.34
C ALA A 23 -7.34 -14.03 15.22
N LEU A 24 -6.67 -15.04 15.78
CA LEU A 24 -5.43 -14.84 16.55
C LEU A 24 -4.28 -14.36 15.66
N MET A 25 -4.07 -14.98 14.50
CA MET A 25 -3.04 -14.56 13.54
C MET A 25 -3.24 -13.11 13.10
N ASN A 26 -4.48 -12.71 12.80
CA ASN A 26 -4.82 -11.33 12.47
C ASN A 26 -4.53 -10.35 13.62
N ARG A 27 -4.77 -10.75 14.88
CA ARG A 27 -4.43 -9.93 16.06
C ARG A 27 -2.91 -9.72 16.21
N LEU A 28 -2.13 -10.78 15.98
CA LEU A 28 -0.65 -10.71 16.05
C LEU A 28 -0.08 -9.86 14.93
N GLN A 29 -0.59 -10.00 13.70
CA GLN A 29 -0.14 -9.21 12.56
C GLN A 29 -0.43 -7.71 12.73
N ARG A 30 -1.51 -7.34 13.44
CA ARG A 30 -1.85 -5.94 13.74
C ARG A 30 -0.74 -5.18 14.47
N HIS A 31 0.05 -5.88 15.30
CA HIS A 31 1.10 -5.31 16.15
C HIS A 31 2.51 -5.54 15.58
N ARG A 32 2.63 -5.98 14.31
CA ARG A 32 3.92 -6.34 13.68
C ARG A 32 4.33 -5.42 12.53
N GLY A 33 3.61 -4.30 12.32
CA GLY A 33 4.00 -3.25 11.38
C GLY A 33 4.79 -2.15 12.10
N PRO A 34 5.54 -1.31 11.37
CA PRO A 34 6.25 -0.19 12.00
C PRO A 34 5.27 0.74 12.72
N ASP A 35 5.56 1.04 13.98
CA ASP A 35 4.72 1.78 14.94
C ASP A 35 4.64 3.29 14.60
N GLY A 36 4.08 3.63 13.44
CA GLY A 36 3.88 5.01 12.99
C GLY A 36 4.67 5.40 11.75
N GLU A 37 5.85 4.81 11.50
CA GLU A 37 6.70 5.19 10.35
C GLU A 37 5.99 5.00 9.00
N ALA A 38 5.14 3.97 8.89
CA ALA A 38 4.34 3.78 7.68
C ALA A 38 3.31 4.90 7.47
N ARG A 39 2.77 5.47 8.54
CA ARG A 39 1.82 6.59 8.45
C ARG A 39 2.54 7.87 8.07
N ASP A 40 3.72 8.11 8.63
CA ASP A 40 4.54 9.27 8.28
C ASP A 40 5.01 9.18 6.83
N PHE A 41 5.46 8.00 6.38
CA PHE A 41 5.77 7.76 4.98
C PHE A 41 4.57 8.02 4.04
N VAL A 42 3.37 7.52 4.38
CA VAL A 42 2.15 7.79 3.59
C VAL A 42 1.86 9.29 3.54
N ARG A 43 2.00 9.99 4.67
CA ARG A 43 1.81 11.45 4.75
C ARG A 43 2.82 12.18 3.88
N ASP A 44 4.08 11.81 3.91
CA ASP A 44 5.15 12.43 3.13
C ASP A 44 4.90 12.26 1.62
N ILE A 45 4.51 11.06 1.19
CA ILE A 45 4.20 10.79 -0.22
C ILE A 45 3.06 11.67 -0.71
N PHE A 46 1.93 11.71 0.01
CA PHE A 46 0.77 12.51 -0.41
C PHE A 46 0.92 14.02 -0.24
N SER A 47 1.82 14.48 0.63
CA SER A 47 2.10 15.90 0.86
C SER A 47 3.19 16.47 -0.06
N SER A 48 3.87 15.62 -0.82
CA SER A 48 4.83 16.06 -1.83
C SER A 48 4.16 16.97 -2.87
N ARG A 49 4.91 17.95 -3.39
CA ARG A 49 4.39 18.91 -4.38
C ARG A 49 3.84 18.21 -5.63
N GLY A 50 4.55 17.21 -6.13
CA GLY A 50 4.11 16.42 -7.29
C GLY A 50 2.78 15.69 -7.03
N ALA A 51 2.59 15.15 -5.83
CA ALA A 51 1.33 14.52 -5.42
C ALA A 51 0.19 15.55 -5.27
N LEU A 52 0.46 16.75 -4.73
CA LEU A 52 -0.56 17.78 -4.52
C LEU A 52 -1.04 18.46 -5.81
N ASP A 53 -0.20 18.47 -6.85
CA ASP A 53 -0.48 19.08 -8.14
C ASP A 53 -1.09 18.10 -9.16
N ARG A 54 -1.46 16.87 -8.75
CA ARG A 54 -2.09 15.87 -9.62
C ARG A 54 -3.49 16.32 -10.05
N GLY A 55 -3.76 16.29 -11.36
CA GLY A 55 -5.09 16.60 -11.90
C GLY A 55 -6.12 15.47 -11.77
N MET A 56 -5.68 14.21 -11.62
CA MET A 56 -6.57 13.04 -11.61
C MET A 56 -6.96 12.56 -10.20
N VAL A 57 -6.14 12.85 -9.19
CA VAL A 57 -6.32 12.39 -7.81
C VAL A 57 -6.12 13.55 -6.85
N ASP A 58 -7.14 13.84 -6.03
CA ASP A 58 -7.07 14.88 -5.01
C ASP A 58 -6.40 14.32 -3.74
N ASN A 59 -5.07 14.40 -3.69
CA ASN A 59 -4.27 13.89 -2.58
C ASN A 59 -4.48 14.65 -1.26
N ARG A 60 -5.09 15.86 -1.30
CA ARG A 60 -5.48 16.58 -0.07
C ARG A 60 -6.60 15.86 0.67
N LYS A 61 -7.54 15.26 -0.06
CA LYS A 61 -8.58 14.39 0.53
C LYS A 61 -8.00 13.10 1.08
N ALA A 62 -6.98 12.55 0.44
CA ALA A 62 -6.27 11.37 0.96
C ALA A 62 -5.54 11.68 2.28
N LEU A 63 -4.87 12.84 2.37
CA LEU A 63 -4.24 13.32 3.61
C LEU A 63 -5.26 13.55 4.73
N ALA A 64 -6.38 14.20 4.43
CA ALA A 64 -7.43 14.45 5.43
C ALA A 64 -8.07 13.15 5.95
N ALA A 65 -8.21 12.14 5.08
CA ALA A 65 -8.74 10.84 5.48
C ALA A 65 -7.75 10.01 6.33
N LEU A 66 -6.44 10.28 6.23
CA LEU A 66 -5.40 9.52 6.92
C LEU A 66 -5.52 9.56 8.45
N ASP A 67 -6.07 10.63 9.01
CA ASP A 67 -6.20 10.81 10.46
C ASP A 67 -7.38 10.05 11.07
N GLY A 68 -8.41 9.74 10.26
CA GLY A 68 -9.58 8.96 10.67
C GLY A 68 -9.60 7.52 10.17
N GLU A 69 -8.63 7.13 9.34
CA GLU A 69 -8.58 5.80 8.75
C GLU A 69 -8.21 4.75 9.81
N GLN A 70 -8.90 3.61 9.76
CA GLN A 70 -8.53 2.45 10.56
C GLN A 70 -7.12 1.97 10.16
N PRO A 71 -6.35 1.39 11.10
CA PRO A 71 -5.08 0.74 10.76
C PRO A 71 -5.25 -0.24 9.60
N PHE A 72 -4.40 -0.10 8.58
CA PHE A 72 -4.41 -0.92 7.36
C PHE A 72 -5.65 -0.72 6.46
N GLY A 73 -6.22 0.49 6.45
CA GLY A 73 -7.28 0.87 5.52
C GLY A 73 -6.91 0.63 4.05
N ARG A 74 -7.71 -0.19 3.35
CA ARG A 74 -7.48 -0.55 1.94
C ARG A 74 -7.52 0.67 1.01
N LYS A 75 -8.30 1.70 1.38
CA LYS A 75 -8.47 2.90 0.58
C LYS A 75 -7.17 3.71 0.51
N ILE A 76 -6.62 4.06 1.67
CA ILE A 76 -5.35 4.78 1.76
C ILE A 76 -4.20 3.98 1.13
N TRP A 77 -4.16 2.66 1.37
CA TRP A 77 -3.14 1.81 0.74
C TRP A 77 -3.25 1.77 -0.78
N GLY A 78 -4.46 1.65 -1.33
CA GLY A 78 -4.66 1.68 -2.79
C GLY A 78 -4.21 3.00 -3.40
N LEU A 79 -4.55 4.12 -2.76
CA LEU A 79 -4.12 5.46 -3.18
C LEU A 79 -2.59 5.63 -3.07
N LEU A 80 -1.96 5.08 -2.03
CA LEU A 80 -0.51 5.13 -1.86
C LEU A 80 0.19 4.38 -3.00
N CYS A 81 -0.25 3.16 -3.29
CA CYS A 81 0.32 2.37 -4.39
C CYS A 81 0.18 3.10 -5.74
N LEU A 82 -0.96 3.77 -5.96
CA LEU A 82 -1.19 4.55 -7.17
C LEU A 82 -0.25 5.75 -7.26
N GLU A 83 -0.06 6.50 -6.17
CA GLU A 83 0.85 7.66 -6.15
C GLU A 83 2.30 7.23 -6.36
N ILE A 84 2.75 6.17 -5.69
CA ILE A 84 4.11 5.61 -5.90
C ILE A 84 4.30 5.19 -7.36
N TRP A 85 3.29 4.58 -7.98
CA TRP A 85 3.34 4.24 -9.40
C TRP A 85 3.46 5.47 -10.29
N GLN A 86 2.72 6.55 -9.99
CA GLN A 86 2.83 7.81 -10.75
C GLN A 86 4.24 8.40 -10.65
N GLN A 87 4.82 8.44 -9.45
CA GLN A 87 6.19 8.91 -9.25
C GLN A 87 7.23 8.03 -9.96
N ALA A 88 7.09 6.72 -9.87
CA ALA A 88 8.05 5.78 -10.43
C ALA A 88 8.01 5.71 -11.97
N PHE A 89 6.81 5.82 -12.56
CA PHE A 89 6.61 5.52 -13.99
C PHE A 89 6.07 6.70 -14.79
N HIS A 90 5.05 7.40 -14.29
CA HIS A 90 4.43 8.49 -15.04
C HIS A 90 5.36 9.70 -15.12
N ASP A 91 5.95 10.11 -14.00
CA ASP A 91 6.84 11.28 -13.94
C ASP A 91 8.15 11.02 -14.70
N ARG A 92 8.60 9.77 -14.69
CA ARG A 92 9.81 9.30 -15.37
C ARG A 92 9.54 8.74 -16.77
N ALA A 93 8.33 8.91 -17.31
CA ALA A 93 7.94 8.34 -18.61
C ALA A 93 8.83 8.79 -19.78
N HIS A 94 9.47 9.96 -19.66
CA HIS A 94 10.41 10.45 -20.66
C HIS A 94 11.74 9.67 -20.64
N GLU A 95 12.26 9.33 -19.47
CA GLU A 95 13.47 8.49 -19.31
C GLU A 95 13.25 7.12 -19.95
N PHE A 96 12.13 6.46 -19.62
CA PHE A 96 11.81 5.13 -20.17
C PHE A 96 11.65 5.13 -21.69
N ARG A 97 11.09 6.22 -22.26
CA ARG A 97 10.99 6.39 -23.72
C ARG A 97 12.36 6.57 -24.40
N ASN A 98 13.35 7.09 -23.69
CA ASN A 98 14.72 7.22 -24.21
C ASN A 98 15.47 5.89 -24.10
N LEU A 99 15.40 5.23 -22.94
CA LEU A 99 15.95 3.88 -22.76
C LEU A 99 15.41 2.88 -23.79
N SER A 100 14.10 2.93 -24.09
CA SER A 100 13.52 2.03 -25.10
C SER A 100 14.08 2.25 -26.51
N LYS A 101 14.53 3.47 -26.83
CA LYS A 101 15.15 3.79 -28.12
C LYS A 101 16.61 3.34 -28.18
N GLU A 102 17.33 3.47 -27.06
CA GLU A 102 18.72 3.00 -26.94
C GLU A 102 18.83 1.47 -26.98
N VAL A 103 17.90 0.76 -26.33
CA VAL A 103 17.88 -0.72 -26.34
C VAL A 103 17.43 -1.29 -27.69
N ALA A 104 16.68 -0.52 -28.47
CA ALA A 104 16.21 -0.91 -29.80
C ALA A 104 17.20 -0.59 -30.93
N ALA A 105 18.33 0.06 -30.62
CA ALA A 105 19.42 0.37 -31.54
C ALA A 105 20.56 -0.65 -31.41
#